data_AF-A0A2I0VSP7-F1
#
_entry.id   AF-A0A2I0VSP7-F1
#
_cell.length_a   1.000
_cell.length_b   1.000
_cell.length_c   1.000
_cell.angle_alpha   90.00
_cell.angle_beta   90.00
_cell.angle_gamma   90.00
#
_symmetry.space_group_name_H-M   'P 1'
#
loop_
_entity.id
_entity.type
_entity.pdbx_description
1 polymer ?
#
loop_
_entity_poly.entity_id
_entity_poly.type
_entity_poly.pdbx_seq_one_letter_code
_entity_poly.pdbx_strand_id
1 'polypeptide(L)'
;MLKDGSSSPNAFTISCALMACARLSVLRFGREIHAYVFRNQSEAEILFVNNCLIDMYSKCGHIDAAQKVFYRIPQKNYVSFTSLMTGYGMHGRGEDALSIFAEMHKSGLSPDGVTLLVLLYACSHSGMVEQGLRYFETMGKDYGLVLVLNTMLVLLIR
;
A
#
# COMPACT_ATOMS: atom_id res chain seq x y z
N MET A 1 -5.82 21.29 -35.68
CA MET A 1 -4.36 21.48 -35.53
C MET A 1 -4.07 21.99 -34.12
N LEU A 2 -3.97 21.07 -33.15
CA LEU A 2 -3.35 21.37 -31.86
C LEU A 2 -1.85 21.10 -32.07
N LYS A 3 -1.02 22.12 -31.98
CA LYS A 3 0.44 21.96 -32.10
C LYS A 3 0.91 21.09 -30.94
N ASP A 4 1.56 19.98 -31.27
CA ASP A 4 2.29 19.10 -30.37
C ASP A 4 3.30 19.92 -29.54
N GLY A 5 2.92 20.15 -28.29
CA GLY A 5 3.81 20.57 -27.21
C GLY A 5 3.77 19.54 -26.08
N SER A 6 3.56 18.25 -26.40
CA SER A 6 3.43 17.20 -25.40
C SER A 6 4.78 16.96 -24.73
N SER A 7 5.05 17.68 -23.65
CA SER A 7 5.97 17.19 -22.64
C SER A 7 5.48 15.81 -22.19
N SER A 8 6.40 14.85 -22.12
CA SER A 8 6.08 13.52 -21.61
C SER A 8 5.51 13.65 -20.19
N PRO A 9 4.43 12.92 -19.84
CA PRO A 9 3.91 12.93 -18.48
C PRO A 9 5.00 12.57 -17.48
N ASN A 10 5.21 13.43 -16.50
CA ASN A 10 6.14 13.18 -15.40
C ASN A 10 5.53 12.27 -14.34
N ALA A 11 6.35 11.83 -13.37
CA ALA A 11 5.94 10.95 -12.28
C ALA A 11 4.72 11.48 -11.49
N PHE A 12 4.64 12.79 -11.26
CA PHE A 12 3.52 13.42 -10.57
C PHE A 12 2.21 13.26 -11.34
N THR A 13 2.22 13.60 -12.63
CA THR A 13 1.05 13.48 -13.52
C THR A 13 0.52 12.05 -13.56
N ILE A 14 1.43 11.09 -13.70
CA ILE A 14 1.11 9.66 -13.74
C ILE A 14 0.51 9.20 -12.41
N SER A 15 1.08 9.63 -11.30
CA SER A 15 0.60 9.28 -9.96
C SER A 15 -0.79 9.84 -9.69
N CYS A 16 -1.06 11.09 -10.09
CA CYS A 16 -2.41 11.67 -10.04
C CYS A 16 -3.43 10.85 -10.84
N ALA A 17 -3.08 10.43 -12.04
CA ALA A 17 -3.94 9.61 -12.87
C ALA A 17 -4.19 8.22 -12.24
N LEU A 18 -3.16 7.60 -11.66
CA LEU A 18 -3.28 6.32 -10.92
C LEU A 18 -4.17 6.46 -9.67
N MET A 19 -4.00 7.53 -8.89
CA MET A 19 -4.86 7.81 -7.73
C MET A 19 -6.32 8.00 -8.12
N ALA A 20 -6.59 8.70 -9.25
CA ALA A 20 -7.94 8.81 -9.78
C ALA A 20 -8.50 7.45 -10.21
N CYS A 21 -7.67 6.61 -10.86
CA CYS A 21 -8.06 5.26 -11.24
C CYS A 21 -8.41 4.40 -10.02
N ALA A 22 -7.62 4.51 -8.95
CA ALA A 22 -7.82 3.81 -7.70
C ALA A 22 -9.15 4.21 -7.03
N ARG A 23 -9.45 5.51 -6.99
CA ARG A 23 -10.69 6.05 -6.37
C ARG A 23 -11.96 5.74 -7.15
N LEU A 24 -11.85 5.65 -8.47
CA LEU A 24 -12.99 5.34 -9.35
C LEU A 24 -13.09 3.85 -9.71
N SER A 25 -12.16 3.02 -9.20
CA SER A 25 -12.03 1.60 -9.53
C SER A 25 -11.99 1.30 -11.04
N VAL A 26 -11.39 2.21 -11.84
CA VAL A 26 -11.29 2.07 -13.31
C VAL A 26 -9.99 1.37 -13.72
N LEU A 27 -9.95 0.06 -13.47
CA LEU A 27 -8.78 -0.79 -13.72
C LEU A 27 -8.20 -0.67 -15.14
N ARG A 28 -9.06 -0.53 -16.15
CA ARG A 28 -8.64 -0.46 -17.55
C ARG A 28 -7.62 0.65 -17.76
N PHE A 29 -7.93 1.87 -17.33
CA PHE A 29 -7.02 3.01 -17.47
C PHE A 29 -5.76 2.84 -16.60
N GLY A 30 -5.90 2.28 -15.40
CA GLY A 30 -4.75 1.94 -14.56
C GLY A 30 -3.76 0.99 -15.23
N ARG A 31 -4.25 -0.02 -15.98
CA ARG A 31 -3.40 -0.94 -16.76
C ARG A 31 -2.74 -0.26 -17.96
N GLU A 32 -3.45 0.61 -18.65
CA GLU A 32 -2.91 1.40 -19.77
C GLU A 32 -1.75 2.31 -19.26
N ILE A 33 -1.94 2.96 -18.11
CA ILE A 33 -0.90 3.77 -17.45
C ILE A 33 0.28 2.90 -17.00
N HIS A 34 0.03 1.74 -16.38
CA HIS A 34 1.11 0.83 -15.98
C HIS A 34 1.94 0.37 -17.19
N ALA A 35 1.31 0.02 -18.30
CA ALA A 35 2.01 -0.33 -19.54
C ALA A 35 2.81 0.84 -20.11
N TYR A 36 2.32 2.08 -19.98
CA TYR A 36 3.09 3.28 -20.34
C TYR A 36 4.32 3.45 -19.43
N VAL A 37 4.15 3.35 -18.11
CA VAL A 37 5.23 3.44 -17.11
C VAL A 37 6.33 2.43 -17.39
N PHE A 38 5.95 1.17 -17.61
CA PHE A 38 6.88 0.08 -17.91
C PHE A 38 7.75 0.33 -19.15
N ARG A 39 7.27 1.14 -20.10
CA ARG A 39 7.97 1.43 -21.36
C ARG A 39 8.82 2.70 -21.33
N ASN A 40 8.56 3.64 -20.42
CA ASN A 40 9.04 5.03 -20.59
C ASN A 40 9.71 5.68 -19.37
N GLN A 41 9.69 5.09 -18.17
CA GLN A 41 10.21 5.75 -16.96
C GLN A 41 11.62 5.30 -16.54
N SER A 42 12.35 6.21 -15.90
CA SER A 42 13.67 5.96 -15.28
C SER A 42 13.53 5.42 -13.85
N GLU A 43 14.49 4.63 -13.38
CA GLU A 43 14.45 3.94 -12.08
C GLU A 43 14.16 4.85 -10.87
N ALA A 44 14.65 6.10 -10.87
CA ALA A 44 14.46 7.03 -9.76
C ALA A 44 13.00 7.51 -9.61
N GLU A 45 12.26 7.65 -10.71
CA GLU A 45 10.86 8.08 -10.72
C GLU A 45 9.89 6.93 -10.40
N ILE A 46 10.37 5.70 -10.54
CA ILE A 46 9.58 4.48 -10.50
C ILE A 46 9.08 4.15 -9.09
N LEU A 47 9.78 4.51 -8.01
CA LEU A 47 9.36 4.13 -6.65
C LEU A 47 8.00 4.73 -6.25
N PHE A 48 7.84 6.04 -6.43
CA PHE A 48 6.59 6.73 -6.09
C PHE A 48 5.43 6.23 -6.96
N VAL A 49 5.67 6.09 -8.27
CA VAL A 49 4.68 5.58 -9.22
C VAL A 49 4.30 4.13 -8.92
N ASN A 50 5.26 3.28 -8.54
CA ASN A 50 4.98 1.90 -8.14
C ASN A 50 4.12 1.82 -6.89
N ASN A 51 4.35 2.68 -5.90
CA ASN A 51 3.48 2.74 -4.72
C ASN A 51 2.03 3.13 -5.13
N CYS A 52 1.86 4.08 -6.05
CA CYS A 52 0.54 4.38 -6.62
C CYS A 52 -0.06 3.22 -7.42
N LEU A 53 0.76 2.43 -8.12
CA LEU A 53 0.31 1.22 -8.81
C LEU A 53 -0.17 0.13 -7.83
N ILE A 54 0.54 -0.06 -6.71
CA ILE A 54 0.12 -0.98 -5.64
C ILE A 54 -1.25 -0.56 -5.09
N ASP A 55 -1.43 0.72 -4.76
CA ASP A 55 -2.72 1.25 -4.27
C ASP A 55 -3.83 1.08 -5.32
N MET A 56 -3.55 1.44 -6.58
CA MET A 56 -4.50 1.35 -7.68
C MET A 56 -4.97 -0.09 -7.91
N TYR A 57 -4.04 -1.05 -8.02
CA TYR A 57 -4.41 -2.45 -8.21
C TYR A 57 -5.17 -3.01 -7.00
N SER A 58 -4.77 -2.65 -5.78
CA SER A 58 -5.46 -3.06 -4.55
C SER A 58 -6.90 -2.56 -4.53
N LYS A 59 -7.14 -1.26 -4.76
CA LYS A 59 -8.49 -0.66 -4.77
C LYS A 59 -9.34 -1.07 -5.97
N CYS A 60 -8.74 -1.55 -7.05
CA CYS A 60 -9.46 -2.12 -8.20
C CYS A 60 -9.77 -3.61 -8.03
N GLY A 61 -9.54 -4.22 -6.86
CA GLY A 61 -9.84 -5.64 -6.64
C GLY A 61 -8.81 -6.63 -7.17
N HIS A 62 -7.62 -6.18 -7.54
CA HIS A 62 -6.56 -7.01 -8.12
C HIS A 62 -5.31 -7.06 -7.23
N ILE A 63 -5.50 -7.54 -6.00
CA ILE A 63 -4.44 -7.60 -4.98
C ILE A 63 -3.19 -8.40 -5.43
N ASP A 64 -3.37 -9.49 -6.18
CA ASP A 64 -2.22 -10.27 -6.68
C ASP A 64 -1.40 -9.50 -7.72
N ALA A 65 -2.02 -8.58 -8.46
CA ALA A 65 -1.29 -7.67 -9.36
C ALA A 65 -0.53 -6.61 -8.57
N ALA A 66 -1.10 -6.09 -7.48
CA ALA A 66 -0.41 -5.20 -6.56
C ALA A 66 0.83 -5.87 -5.93
N GLN A 67 0.71 -7.13 -5.50
CA GLN A 67 1.80 -7.94 -4.99
C GLN A 67 2.93 -8.10 -6.03
N LYS A 68 2.59 -8.36 -7.30
CA LYS A 68 3.58 -8.44 -8.39
C LYS A 68 4.33 -7.13 -8.61
N VAL A 69 3.64 -5.98 -8.51
CA VAL A 69 4.30 -4.66 -8.59
C VAL A 69 5.25 -4.49 -7.40
N PHE A 70 4.80 -4.78 -6.18
CA PHE A 70 5.61 -4.70 -4.97
C PHE A 70 6.92 -5.50 -5.08
N TYR A 71 6.87 -6.76 -5.52
CA TYR A 71 8.08 -7.58 -5.63
C TYR A 71 9.04 -7.12 -6.74
N ARG A 72 8.58 -6.32 -7.70
CA ARG A 72 9.44 -5.72 -8.72
C ARG A 72 10.19 -4.48 -8.23
N ILE A 73 9.82 -3.90 -7.09
CA ILE A 73 10.51 -2.75 -6.51
C ILE A 73 11.86 -3.22 -5.91
N PRO A 74 13.01 -2.76 -6.43
CA PRO A 74 14.32 -3.21 -5.93
C PRO A 74 14.58 -2.72 -4.49
N GLN A 75 14.31 -1.44 -4.23
CA GLN A 75 14.44 -0.82 -2.91
C GLN A 75 13.08 -0.33 -2.43
N LYS A 76 12.48 -1.09 -1.52
CA LYS A 76 11.16 -0.80 -0.95
C LYS A 76 11.34 0.15 0.24
N ASN A 77 10.40 1.07 0.42
CA ASN A 77 10.34 1.93 1.59
C ASN A 77 9.09 1.63 2.42
N TYR A 78 8.92 2.35 3.54
CA TYR A 78 7.73 2.28 4.39
C TYR A 78 6.42 2.34 3.60
N VAL A 79 6.34 3.21 2.59
CA VAL A 79 5.14 3.38 1.78
C VAL A 79 4.87 2.14 0.92
N SER A 80 5.90 1.51 0.33
CA SER A 80 5.73 0.27 -0.43
C SER A 80 5.13 -0.86 0.43
N PHE A 81 5.66 -1.06 1.64
CA PHE A 81 5.17 -2.09 2.57
C PHE A 81 3.75 -1.79 3.05
N THR A 82 3.52 -0.58 3.57
CA THR A 82 2.21 -0.19 4.10
C THR A 82 1.12 -0.15 3.02
N SER A 83 1.45 0.19 1.78
CA SER A 83 0.50 0.14 0.66
C SER A 83 0.02 -1.28 0.39
N LEU A 84 0.93 -2.26 0.32
CA LEU A 84 0.55 -3.65 0.07
C LEU A 84 -0.16 -4.27 1.29
N MET A 85 0.31 -4.01 2.50
CA MET A 85 -0.35 -4.47 3.73
C MET A 85 -1.78 -3.93 3.85
N THR A 86 -1.99 -2.64 3.53
CA THR A 86 -3.33 -2.04 3.48
C THR A 86 -4.19 -2.75 2.43
N GLY A 87 -3.64 -2.99 1.24
CA GLY A 87 -4.30 -3.76 0.19
C GLY A 87 -4.74 -5.14 0.68
N TYR A 88 -3.87 -5.90 1.33
CA TYR A 88 -4.24 -7.20 1.90
C TYR A 88 -5.34 -7.09 2.96
N GLY A 89 -5.28 -6.09 3.85
CA GLY A 89 -6.35 -5.83 4.82
C GLY A 89 -7.70 -5.56 4.16
N MET A 90 -7.73 -4.73 3.10
CA MET A 90 -8.97 -4.44 2.34
C MET A 90 -9.60 -5.70 1.73
N HIS A 91 -8.79 -6.72 1.46
CA HIS A 91 -9.21 -7.99 0.84
C HIS A 91 -9.33 -9.14 1.84
N GLY A 92 -9.29 -8.86 3.16
CA GLY A 92 -9.41 -9.89 4.21
C GLY A 92 -8.25 -10.90 4.23
N ARG A 93 -7.08 -10.52 3.69
CA ARG A 93 -5.88 -11.35 3.56
C ARG A 93 -4.87 -11.08 4.68
N GLY A 94 -5.31 -11.16 5.94
CA GLY A 94 -4.52 -10.78 7.11
C GLY A 94 -3.20 -11.56 7.26
N GLU A 95 -3.18 -12.85 6.95
CA GLU A 95 -1.96 -13.67 6.98
C GLU A 95 -0.91 -13.19 5.98
N ASP A 96 -1.33 -12.73 4.81
CA ASP A 96 -0.43 -12.14 3.83
C ASP A 96 0.10 -10.78 4.31
N ALA A 97 -0.73 -9.98 4.97
CA ALA A 97 -0.30 -8.72 5.57
C ALA A 97 0.75 -8.93 6.68
N LEU A 98 0.57 -9.95 7.53
CA LEU A 98 1.55 -10.36 8.55
C LEU A 98 2.85 -10.85 7.93
N SER A 99 2.77 -11.59 6.82
CA SER A 99 3.95 -12.04 6.07
C SER A 99 4.75 -10.86 5.50
N ILE A 100 4.08 -9.85 4.94
CA ILE A 100 4.72 -8.62 4.46
C ILE A 100 5.32 -7.80 5.61
N PHE A 101 4.64 -7.73 6.76
CA PHE A 101 5.18 -7.09 7.95
C PHE A 101 6.48 -7.76 8.46
N ALA A 102 6.54 -9.10 8.41
CA ALA A 102 7.76 -9.83 8.74
C ALA A 102 8.88 -9.60 7.70
N GLU A 103 8.54 -9.48 6.42
CA GLU A 103 9.50 -9.11 5.35
C GLU A 103 10.09 -7.71 5.57
N MET A 104 9.27 -6.75 6.02
CA MET A 104 9.71 -5.39 6.36
C MET A 104 10.83 -5.40 7.41
N HIS A 105 10.68 -6.18 8.49
CA HIS A 105 11.71 -6.32 9.52
C HIS A 105 13.01 -6.91 8.95
N LYS A 106 12.90 -7.94 8.10
CA LYS A 106 14.06 -8.56 7.46
C LYS A 106 14.79 -7.60 6.52
N SER A 107 14.10 -6.62 5.96
CA SER A 107 14.71 -5.54 5.17
C SER A 107 15.37 -4.43 6.02
N GLY A 108 15.38 -4.55 7.35
CA GLY A 108 15.99 -3.57 8.25
C GLY A 108 15.14 -2.33 8.50
N LEU A 109 13.86 -2.33 8.08
CA LEU A 109 12.91 -1.26 8.36
C LEU A 109 12.17 -1.57 9.67
N SER A 110 12.33 -0.73 10.68
CA SER A 110 11.61 -0.85 11.95
C SER A 110 10.20 -0.30 11.79
N PRO A 111 9.14 -1.03 12.19
CA PRO A 111 7.77 -0.53 12.10
C PRO A 111 7.58 0.83 12.77
N ASP A 112 6.85 1.71 12.10
CA ASP A 112 6.36 2.96 12.66
C ASP A 112 4.88 2.85 13.05
N GLY A 113 4.33 3.92 13.62
CA GLY A 113 2.92 3.94 14.04
C GLY A 113 1.95 3.70 12.88
N VAL A 114 2.29 4.12 11.66
CA VAL A 114 1.49 3.87 10.45
C VAL A 114 1.49 2.38 10.11
N THR A 115 2.66 1.75 10.13
CA THR A 115 2.82 0.31 9.86
C THR A 115 1.98 -0.53 10.81
N LEU A 116 2.05 -0.23 12.11
CA LEU A 116 1.34 -0.97 13.13
C LEU A 116 -0.18 -0.75 13.04
N LEU A 117 -0.62 0.47 12.71
CA LEU A 117 -2.02 0.74 12.43
C LEU A 117 -2.54 -0.09 11.25
N VAL A 118 -1.78 -0.17 10.15
CA VAL A 118 -2.14 -0.96 8.97
C VAL A 118 -2.20 -2.46 9.32
N LEU A 119 -1.30 -2.94 10.18
CA LEU A 119 -1.31 -4.32 10.65
C LEU A 119 -2.59 -4.64 11.45
N LEU A 120 -2.97 -3.77 12.40
CA LEU A 120 -4.21 -3.93 13.15
C LEU A 120 -5.46 -3.84 12.26
N TYR A 121 -5.44 -2.93 11.28
CA TYR A 121 -6.47 -2.83 10.25
C TYR A 121 -6.65 -4.17 9.51
N ALA A 122 -5.55 -4.80 9.07
CA ALA A 122 -5.59 -6.08 8.40
C ALA A 122 -6.09 -7.23 9.30
N CYS A 123 -5.67 -7.26 10.57
CA CYS A 123 -6.17 -8.23 11.54
C CYS A 123 -7.68 -8.11 11.74
N SER A 124 -8.19 -6.88 11.89
CA SER A 124 -9.62 -6.61 12.06
C SER A 124 -10.44 -7.08 10.85
N HIS A 125 -10.01 -6.78 9.64
CA HIS A 125 -10.72 -7.18 8.41
C HIS A 125 -10.66 -8.69 8.12
N SER A 126 -9.75 -9.41 8.79
CA SER A 126 -9.54 -10.85 8.61
C SER A 126 -10.00 -11.68 9.81
N GLY A 127 -10.61 -11.05 10.82
CA GLY A 127 -11.06 -11.73 12.04
C GLY A 127 -9.94 -12.28 12.93
N MET A 128 -8.71 -11.79 12.77
CA MET A 128 -7.51 -12.26 13.49
C MET A 128 -7.40 -11.58 14.87
N VAL A 129 -8.39 -11.82 15.73
CA VAL A 129 -8.54 -11.12 17.02
C VAL A 129 -7.33 -11.34 17.93
N GLU A 130 -6.87 -12.58 18.05
CA GLU A 130 -5.74 -12.92 18.95
C GLU A 130 -4.44 -12.26 18.49
N GLN A 131 -4.12 -12.34 17.19
CA GLN A 131 -2.94 -11.69 16.63
C GLN A 131 -3.03 -10.17 16.75
N GLY A 132 -4.20 -9.60 16.43
CA GLY A 132 -4.46 -8.16 16.58
C GLY A 132 -4.22 -7.68 18.01
N LEU A 133 -4.75 -8.39 19.01
CA LEU A 133 -4.54 -8.07 20.43
C LEU A 133 -3.08 -8.18 20.84
N ARG A 134 -2.38 -9.24 20.40
CA ARG A 134 -0.96 -9.42 20.68
C ARG A 134 -0.13 -8.24 20.15
N TYR A 135 -0.33 -7.86 18.88
CA TYR A 135 0.42 -6.74 18.30
C TYR A 135 0.10 -5.43 19.00
N PHE A 136 -1.17 -5.21 19.32
CA PHE A 136 -1.62 -4.04 20.05
C PHE A 136 -0.92 -3.85 21.41
N GLU A 137 -0.76 -4.92 22.18
CA GLU A 137 -0.04 -4.87 23.46
C GLU A 137 1.45 -4.57 23.26
N THR A 138 2.08 -5.12 22.22
CA THR A 138 3.49 -4.82 21.89
C THR A 138 3.68 -3.38 21.42
N MET A 139 2.69 -2.75 20.77
CA MET A 139 2.77 -1.33 20.36
C MET A 139 3.01 -0.39 21.55
N GLY A 140 2.30 -0.62 22.66
CA GLY A 140 2.42 0.21 23.86
C GLY A 140 3.73 0.01 24.61
N LYS A 141 4.30 -1.21 24.56
CA LYS A 141 5.53 -1.58 25.29
C LYS A 141 6.80 -1.26 24.50
N ASP A 142 6.83 -1.62 23.23
CA ASP A 142 8.07 -1.66 22.44
C ASP A 142 8.25 -0.41 21.56
N TYR A 143 7.16 0.30 21.24
CA TYR A 143 7.19 1.44 20.33
C TYR A 143 6.85 2.78 21.00
N GLY A 144 6.52 2.78 22.30
CA GLY A 144 6.17 4.00 23.05
C GLY A 144 4.97 4.77 22.48
N LEU A 145 4.21 4.13 21.59
CA LEU A 145 3.02 4.71 21.00
C LEU A 145 1.90 4.56 22.01
N VAL A 146 1.72 5.60 22.84
CA VAL A 146 0.52 5.78 23.66
C VAL A 146 -0.66 5.89 22.69
N LEU A 147 -1.21 4.73 22.35
CA LEU A 147 -2.61 4.44 22.10
C LEU A 147 -3.42 5.70 21.77
N VAL A 148 -3.32 6.16 20.51
CA VAL A 148 -4.30 7.05 19.88
C VAL A 148 -5.59 6.25 19.65
N LEU A 149 -6.13 5.70 20.73
CA LEU A 149 -7.10 4.61 20.75
C LEU A 149 -8.54 5.07 20.64
N ASN A 150 -8.81 6.32 21.05
CA ASN A 150 -10.19 6.77 21.21
C ASN A 150 -10.91 7.06 19.89
N THR A 151 -10.21 7.08 18.76
CA THR A 151 -10.83 7.33 17.45
C THR A 151 -10.91 6.09 16.54
N MET A 152 -10.12 5.05 16.75
CA MET A 152 -10.08 3.85 15.87
C MET A 152 -10.88 2.66 16.41
N LEU A 153 -10.98 2.48 17.74
CA LEU A 153 -11.77 1.40 18.34
C LEU A 153 -13.27 1.51 18.00
N VAL A 154 -13.77 2.73 17.77
CA VAL A 154 -15.19 2.98 17.44
C VAL A 154 -15.53 2.59 15.99
N LEU A 155 -14.54 2.46 15.10
CA LEU A 155 -14.76 2.09 13.70
C LEU A 155 -14.47 0.62 13.38
N LEU A 156 -13.75 -0.10 14.25
CA LEU A 156 -13.32 -1.50 14.01
C LEU A 156 -14.19 -2.57 14.72
N ILE A 157 -15.22 -2.18 15.48
CA ILE A 157 -16.18 -3.09 16.15
C ILE A 157 -17.63 -2.81 15.69
N ARG A 158 -17.87 -2.71 14.39
CA ARG A 158 -19.21 -2.76 13.80
C ARG A 158 -19.26 -3.73 12.64
#